data_AF-A0A849QND3-F1
#
_entry.id   AF-A0A849QND3-F1
#
_cell.length_a   1.000
_cell.length_b   1.000
_cell.length_c   1.000
_cell.angle_alpha   90.00
_cell.angle_beta   90.00
_cell.angle_gamma   90.00
#
_symmetry.space_group_name_H-M   'P 1'
#
loop_
_entity.id
_entity.type
_entity.pdbx_description
1 polymer ?
#
loop_
_entity_poly.entity_id
_entity_poly.type
_entity_poly.pdbx_seq_one_letter_code
_entity_poly.pdbx_strand_id
1 'polypeptide(L)'
;LGQVASQTSANMYAEIYGLGIPLYHPLIGLDKTEIIDIANRIGTFNPSIKPATCCTAVPDLPEVKAKVDALALEEQKVDIDELVADSVSGAKIIMIDSLSEISI
;
A
#
# COMPACT_ATOMS: atom_id res chain seq x y z
N LEU A 1 -5.03 -9.55 8.37
CA LEU A 1 -4.02 -8.94 9.27
C LEU A 1 -2.86 -9.92 9.40
N GLY A 2 -1.61 -9.47 9.33
CA GLY A 2 -0.44 -10.34 9.47
C GLY A 2 -0.11 -11.19 8.25
N GLN A 3 -0.54 -10.79 7.04
CA GLN A 3 -0.18 -11.50 5.79
C GLN A 3 1.28 -11.24 5.38
N VAL A 4 1.81 -10.05 5.70
CA VAL A 4 3.20 -9.63 5.45
C VAL A 4 3.74 -8.84 6.64
N ALA A 5 5.06 -8.66 6.72
CA ALA A 5 5.72 -7.95 7.82
C ALA A 5 5.21 -6.51 8.02
N SER A 6 4.94 -5.77 6.93
CA SER A 6 4.38 -4.42 7.00
C SER A 6 2.94 -4.35 7.53
N GLN A 7 2.23 -5.48 7.60
CA GLN A 7 0.80 -5.54 7.98
C GLN A 7 0.58 -6.22 9.35
N THR A 8 1.50 -6.01 10.30
CA THR A 8 1.23 -6.30 11.72
C THR A 8 0.39 -5.19 12.33
N SER A 9 -0.25 -5.45 13.48
CA SER A 9 -1.03 -4.43 14.19
C SER A 9 -0.19 -3.20 14.56
N ALA A 10 1.07 -3.42 14.96
CA ALA A 10 1.99 -2.34 15.29
C ALA A 10 2.36 -1.49 14.06
N ASN A 11 2.66 -2.15 12.93
CA ASN A 11 3.02 -1.44 11.71
C ASN A 11 1.84 -0.71 11.07
N MET A 12 0.64 -1.29 11.11
CA MET A 12 -0.57 -0.59 10.65
C MET A 12 -0.91 0.60 11.55
N TYR A 13 -0.67 0.51 12.86
CA TYR A 13 -0.82 1.66 13.76
C TYR A 13 0.19 2.77 13.44
N ALA A 14 1.43 2.39 13.14
CA ALA A 14 2.48 3.33 12.72
C ALA A 14 2.17 3.99 11.36
N GLU A 15 1.65 3.23 10.39
CA GLU A 15 1.28 3.73 9.05
C GLU A 15 0.22 4.84 9.11
N ILE A 16 -0.78 4.70 9.99
CA ILE A 16 -1.85 5.68 10.12
C ILE A 16 -1.52 6.83 11.08
N TYR A 17 -0.31 6.85 11.64
CA TYR A 17 0.08 7.88 12.58
C TYR A 17 0.11 9.25 11.88
N GLY A 18 -0.52 10.25 12.51
CA GLY A 18 -0.64 11.60 11.92
C GLY A 18 -1.74 11.74 10.85
N LEU A 19 -2.41 10.66 10.43
CA LEU A 19 -3.55 10.78 9.52
C LEU A 19 -4.78 11.35 10.24
N GLY A 20 -5.29 12.48 9.74
CA GLY A 20 -6.50 13.14 10.22
C GLY A 20 -7.81 12.60 9.63
N ILE A 21 -7.78 11.43 8.96
CA ILE A 21 -8.92 10.86 8.23
C ILE A 21 -9.12 9.37 8.56
N PRO A 22 -10.36 8.86 8.51
CA PRO A 22 -10.61 7.42 8.66
C PRO A 22 -10.00 6.61 7.50
N LEU A 23 -9.26 5.55 7.84
CA LEU A 23 -8.73 4.60 6.86
C LEU A 23 -9.49 3.26 6.95
N TYR A 24 -10.13 2.88 5.85
CA TYR A 24 -10.83 1.60 5.74
C TYR A 24 -9.89 0.53 5.17
N HIS A 25 -9.85 -0.63 5.83
CA HIS A 25 -9.10 -1.80 5.38
C HIS A 25 -10.06 -2.96 5.05
N PRO A 26 -10.72 -2.97 3.88
CA PRO A 26 -11.80 -3.92 3.58
C PRO A 26 -11.39 -5.39 3.68
N LEU A 27 -10.12 -5.69 3.43
CA LEU A 27 -9.57 -7.05 3.40
C LEU A 27 -8.92 -7.46 4.73
N ILE A 28 -8.95 -6.63 5.78
CA ILE A 28 -8.17 -6.86 7.00
C ILE A 28 -8.53 -8.17 7.72
N GLY A 29 -9.78 -8.60 7.63
CA GLY A 29 -10.29 -9.82 8.26
C GLY A 29 -10.26 -11.06 7.37
N LEU A 30 -9.89 -10.92 6.09
CA LEU A 30 -9.91 -12.02 5.12
C LEU A 30 -8.57 -12.74 5.08
N ASP A 31 -8.61 -14.04 4.83
CA ASP A 31 -7.42 -14.81 4.45
C ASP A 31 -7.09 -14.65 2.96
N LYS A 32 -5.92 -15.17 2.58
CA LYS A 32 -5.41 -15.05 1.20
C LYS A 32 -6.30 -15.77 0.18
N THR A 33 -6.89 -16.90 0.55
CA THR A 33 -7.73 -17.72 -0.32
C THR A 33 -9.04 -16.99 -0.60
N GLU A 34 -9.66 -16.41 0.42
CA GLU A 34 -10.88 -15.60 0.27
C GLU A 34 -10.66 -14.40 -0.66
N ILE A 35 -9.51 -13.71 -0.52
CA ILE A 35 -9.15 -12.59 -1.39
C ILE A 35 -8.96 -13.07 -2.84
N ILE A 36 -8.31 -14.21 -3.04
CA ILE A 36 -8.12 -14.82 -4.38
C ILE A 36 -9.47 -15.20 -5.00
N ASP A 37 -10.38 -15.77 -4.22
CA ASP A 37 -11.72 -16.15 -4.70
C ASP A 37 -12.52 -14.92 -5.13
N ILE A 38 -12.46 -13.83 -4.37
CA ILE A 38 -13.06 -12.54 -4.75
C ILE A 38 -12.43 -12.03 -6.05
N ALA A 39 -11.10 -12.04 -6.16
CA ALA A 39 -10.38 -11.59 -7.35
C ALA A 39 -10.73 -12.40 -8.60
N ASN A 40 -10.90 -13.72 -8.46
CA ASN A 40 -11.37 -14.58 -9.55
C ASN A 40 -12.82 -14.26 -9.94
N ARG A 41 -13.70 -14.05 -8.97
CA ARG A 41 -15.12 -13.71 -9.21
C ARG A 41 -15.30 -12.38 -9.93
N ILE A 42 -14.44 -11.39 -9.67
CA ILE A 42 -14.51 -10.07 -10.30
C ILE A 42 -13.56 -9.93 -11.51
N GLY A 43 -12.84 -10.98 -11.88
CA GLY A 43 -11.98 -11.01 -13.07
C GLY A 43 -10.63 -10.29 -12.93
N THR A 44 -10.18 -9.96 -11.72
CA THR A 44 -8.92 -9.22 -11.48
C THR A 44 -7.73 -10.12 -11.16
N PHE A 45 -7.93 -11.42 -10.91
CA PHE A 45 -6.84 -12.31 -10.50
C PHE A 45 -5.69 -12.40 -11.51
N ASN A 46 -5.99 -12.74 -12.77
CA ASN A 46 -4.99 -12.93 -13.83
C ASN A 46 -4.10 -11.70 -14.08
N PRO A 47 -4.64 -10.47 -14.19
CA PRO A 47 -3.78 -9.29 -14.33
C PRO A 47 -2.97 -8.97 -13.09
N SER A 48 -3.50 -9.22 -11.89
CA SER A 48 -2.80 -8.93 -10.63
C SER A 48 -1.61 -9.84 -10.33
N ILE A 49 -1.51 -11.02 -10.97
CA ILE A 49 -0.37 -11.94 -10.79
C ILE A 49 0.76 -11.75 -11.81
N LYS A 50 0.60 -10.84 -12.77
CA LYS A 50 1.65 -10.54 -13.76
C LYS A 50 2.91 -10.04 -13.03
N PRO A 51 4.13 -10.36 -13.51
CA PRO A 51 5.36 -9.88 -12.87
C PRO A 51 5.38 -8.35 -12.82
N ALA A 52 5.28 -7.79 -11.62
CA ALA A 52 5.51 -6.38 -11.40
C ALA A 52 7.02 -6.12 -11.29
N THR A 53 7.48 -5.00 -11.82
CA THR A 53 8.83 -4.49 -11.52
C THR A 53 8.83 -4.17 -10.02
N CYS A 54 9.39 -5.06 -9.20
CA CYS A 54 9.30 -4.93 -7.75
C CYS A 54 10.02 -3.66 -7.27
N CYS A 55 9.59 -3.13 -6.13
CA CYS A 55 10.38 -2.16 -5.39
C CYS A 55 11.76 -2.76 -5.10
N THR A 56 12.82 -2.09 -5.53
CA THR A 56 14.21 -2.47 -5.22
C THR A 56 14.61 -2.13 -3.78
N ALA A 57 13.77 -1.39 -3.05
CA ALA A 57 14.00 -0.93 -1.68
C ALA A 57 13.43 -1.88 -0.60
N VAL A 58 13.16 -3.15 -0.93
CA VAL A 58 12.71 -4.13 0.09
C VAL A 58 13.87 -4.43 1.03
N PRO A 59 13.75 -4.18 2.34
CA PRO A 59 14.83 -4.47 3.29
C PRO A 59 14.97 -5.98 3.51
N ASP A 60 16.21 -6.44 3.73
CA ASP A 60 16.50 -7.86 4.02
C ASP A 60 15.83 -8.35 5.31
N LEU A 61 15.70 -7.45 6.30
CA LEU A 61 15.10 -7.72 7.61
C LEU A 61 13.99 -6.70 7.89
N PRO A 62 12.77 -6.92 7.38
CA PRO A 62 11.67 -5.99 7.60
C PRO A 62 11.24 -5.98 9.06
N GLU A 63 11.10 -4.77 9.63
CA GLU A 63 10.59 -4.56 10.97
C GLU A 63 9.13 -5.00 11.06
N VAL A 64 8.76 -5.73 12.13
CA VAL A 64 7.39 -6.22 12.37
C VAL A 64 6.71 -5.45 13.51
N LYS A 65 7.43 -4.58 14.21
CA LYS A 65 6.92 -3.77 15.32
C LYS A 65 7.54 -2.37 15.31
N ALA A 66 7.11 -1.56 14.35
CA ALA A 66 7.46 -0.15 14.26
C ALA A 66 7.07 0.59 15.56
N LYS A 67 7.94 1.54 15.94
CA LYS A 67 7.71 2.44 17.08
C LYS A 67 7.34 3.80 16.54
N VAL A 68 6.16 4.28 16.88
CA VAL A 68 5.66 5.59 16.46
C VAL A 68 6.61 6.72 16.86
N ASP A 69 7.19 6.66 18.06
CA ASP A 69 8.14 7.67 18.54
C ASP A 69 9.40 7.79 17.66
N ALA A 70 9.77 6.73 16.94
CA ALA A 70 10.89 6.74 16.02
C ALA A 70 10.54 7.37 14.66
N LEU A 71 9.26 7.39 14.26
CA LEU A 71 8.84 7.89 12.95
C LEU A 71 9.24 9.34 12.74
N ALA A 72 8.90 10.23 13.69
CA ALA A 72 9.23 11.65 13.60
C ALA A 72 10.74 11.93 13.50
N LEU A 73 11.58 11.04 14.05
CA LEU A 73 13.04 11.15 13.96
C LEU A 73 13.57 10.65 12.61
N GLU A 74 12.96 9.59 12.06
CA GLU A 74 13.33 9.06 10.75
C GLU A 74 12.85 9.99 9.62
N GLU A 75 11.66 10.56 9.74
CA GLU A 75 11.11 11.53 8.77
C GLU A 75 11.98 12.78 8.65
N GLN A 76 12.59 13.26 9.74
CA GLN A 76 13.52 14.40 9.71
C GLN A 76 14.79 14.17 8.86
N LYS A 77 15.11 12.92 8.52
CA LYS A 77 16.28 12.58 7.69
C LYS A 77 16.02 12.79 6.20
N VAL A 78 14.77 13.05 5.82
CA VAL A 78 14.33 13.13 4.44
C VAL A 78 13.44 14.36 4.28
N ASP A 79 13.58 15.08 3.17
CA ASP A 79 12.67 16.21 2.87
C ASP A 79 11.34 15.66 2.33
N ILE A 80 10.45 15.30 3.26
CA ILE A 80 9.14 14.72 2.91
C ILE A 80 8.28 15.74 2.15
N ASP A 81 8.35 17.02 2.49
CA ASP A 81 7.54 18.07 1.87
C ASP A 81 7.93 18.27 0.39
N GLU A 82 9.23 18.33 0.09
CA GLU A 82 9.74 18.41 -1.29
C GLU A 82 9.36 17.15 -2.09
N LEU A 83 9.56 15.95 -1.52
CA LEU A 83 9.22 14.70 -2.19
C LEU A 83 7.72 14.57 -2.50
N VAL A 84 6.86 15.02 -1.60
CA VAL A 84 5.41 15.02 -1.80
C VAL A 84 5.04 16.03 -2.89
N ALA A 85 5.58 17.26 -2.83
CA ALA A 85 5.32 18.28 -3.84
C ALA A 85 5.71 17.81 -5.25
N ASP A 86 6.91 17.24 -5.39
CA ASP A 86 7.40 16.68 -6.64
C ASP A 86 6.51 15.54 -7.16
N SER A 87 6.17 14.59 -6.28
CA SER A 87 5.34 13.42 -6.62
C SER A 87 3.94 13.82 -7.07
N VAL A 88 3.33 14.80 -6.39
CA VAL A 88 1.99 15.30 -6.74
C VAL A 88 2.04 16.11 -8.04
N SER A 89 3.07 16.92 -8.26
CA SER A 89 3.21 17.72 -9.49
C SER A 89 3.34 16.85 -10.75
N GLY A 90 3.99 15.69 -10.64
CA GLY A 90 4.16 14.73 -11.73
C GLY A 90 2.99 13.76 -11.94
N ALA A 91 1.96 13.81 -11.09
CA ALA A 91 0.84 12.89 -11.15
C ALA A 91 -0.01 13.08 -12.43
N LYS A 92 -0.44 11.97 -13.04
CA LYS A 92 -1.31 11.97 -14.22
C LYS A 92 -2.69 11.49 -13.85
N ILE A 93 -3.72 12.22 -14.31
CA ILE A 93 -5.12 11.84 -14.14
C ILE A 93 -5.60 11.20 -15.45
N ILE A 94 -6.09 9.96 -15.33
CA ILE A 94 -6.70 9.22 -16.43
C ILE A 94 -8.14 8.95 -16.03
N MET A 95 -9.08 9.45 -16.83
CA MET A 95 -10.50 9.14 -16.68
C MET A 95 -10.80 7.87 -17.45
N ILE A 96 -11.53 6.95 -16.82
CA ILE A 96 -11.94 5.68 -17.41
C ILE A 96 -13.46 5.63 -17.26
N ASP A 97 -14.17 5.70 -18.38
CA ASP A 97 -15.64 5.76 -18.39
C ASP A 97 -16.26 4.36 -18.50
N SER A 98 -15.49 3.38 -18.98
CA SER A 98 -15.93 2.00 -19.12
C SER A 98 -14.81 0.98 -18.90
N LEU A 99 -15.17 -0.22 -18.40
CA LEU A 99 -14.24 -1.35 -18.30
C LEU A 99 -13.69 -1.80 -19.66
N SER A 100 -14.35 -1.47 -20.77
CA SER A 100 -13.87 -1.74 -22.13
C SER A 100 -12.68 -0.88 -22.57
N GLU A 101 -12.44 0.25 -21.91
CA GLU A 101 -11.31 1.13 -22.20
C GLU A 101 -10.01 0.65 -21.53
N ILE A 102 -10.12 -0.23 -20.54
CA ILE A 102 -8.96 -0.81 -19.86
C ILE A 102 -8.59 -2.10 -20.58
N SER A 103 -7.60 -2.04 -21.48
CA SER A 103 -6.95 -3.23 -22.02
C SER A 103 -6.09 -3.88 -20.92
N ILE A 104 -6.73 -4.68 -20.06
CA ILE A 104 -6.09 -5.43 -18.97
C ILE A 104 -5.63 -6.82 -19.44
#